data_AF-A0A4V1KGR2-F1
#
_entry.id   AF-A0A4V1KGR2-F1
#
_cell.length_a   1.000
_cell.length_b   1.000
_cell.length_c   1.000
_cell.angle_alpha   90.00
_cell.angle_beta   90.00
_cell.angle_gamma   90.00
#
_symmetry.space_group_name_H-M   'P 1'
#
loop_
_entity.id
_entity.type
_entity.pdbx_description
1 polymer ?
#
loop_
_entity_poly.entity_id
_entity_poly.type
_entity_poly.pdbx_seq_one_letter_code
_entity_poly.pdbx_strand_id
1 'polypeptide(L)'
;METLNAEQVKEAKYLYENQALKDLSLEEPDAILFWDGEEQALITKNADDFDNAYEKPMDFFMKKVNQDYKGDLNQLAKSLGYGLGKASFSMGDFLADWYDLNEDTLRGLIIDYFDGEELGDIYDD
;
A
#
# COMPACT_ATOMS: atom_id res chain seq x y z
N MET A 1 34.88 -6.96 15.00
CA MET A 1 33.45 -7.12 14.73
C MET A 1 33.35 -7.48 13.26
N GLU A 2 32.89 -8.68 12.93
CA GLU A 2 32.64 -9.05 11.54
C GLU A 2 31.41 -8.29 11.05
N THR A 3 31.56 -7.50 10.00
CA THR A 3 30.45 -6.85 9.29
C THR A 3 29.75 -7.88 8.42
N LEU A 4 28.44 -8.04 8.63
CA LEU A 4 27.57 -8.89 7.80
C LEU A 4 27.70 -8.48 6.33
N ASN A 5 27.77 -9.46 5.43
CA ASN A 5 27.80 -9.18 3.99
C ASN A 5 26.39 -8.73 3.50
N ALA A 6 26.30 -8.16 2.31
CA ALA A 6 25.05 -7.57 1.80
C ALA A 6 23.89 -8.59 1.71
N GLU A 7 24.18 -9.86 1.42
CA GLU A 7 23.17 -10.93 1.40
C GLU A 7 22.68 -11.29 2.80
N GLN A 8 23.58 -11.37 3.78
CA GLN A 8 23.24 -11.61 5.19
C GLN A 8 22.46 -10.45 5.80
N VAL A 9 22.75 -9.21 5.39
CA VAL A 9 21.96 -8.03 5.80
C VAL A 9 20.57 -8.07 5.17
N LYS A 10 20.46 -8.48 3.89
CA LYS A 10 19.17 -8.60 3.19
C LYS A 10 18.32 -9.73 3.76
N GLU A 11 18.92 -10.87 4.07
CA GLU A 11 18.24 -12.03 4.67
C GLU A 11 17.85 -11.75 6.12
N ALA A 12 18.70 -11.06 6.89
CA ALA A 12 18.36 -10.60 8.24
C ALA A 12 17.26 -9.53 8.24
N LYS A 13 17.28 -8.59 7.28
CA LYS A 13 16.20 -7.62 7.07
C LYS A 13 14.89 -8.34 6.75
N TYR A 14 14.89 -9.26 5.80
CA TYR A 14 13.72 -10.04 5.41
C TYR A 14 13.12 -10.83 6.59
N LEU A 15 13.96 -11.47 7.43
CA LEU A 15 13.51 -12.19 8.61
C LEU A 15 12.99 -11.26 9.73
N TYR A 16 13.63 -10.11 9.93
CA TYR A 16 13.22 -9.14 10.94
C TYR A 16 11.93 -8.42 10.53
N GLU A 17 11.81 -8.05 9.26
CA GLU A 17 10.58 -7.52 8.66
C GLU A 17 9.44 -8.53 8.81
N ASN A 18 9.69 -9.83 8.63
CA ASN A 18 8.69 -10.87 8.86
C ASN A 18 8.23 -10.93 10.33
N GLN A 19 9.14 -10.82 11.31
CA GLN A 19 8.75 -10.82 12.72
C GLN A 19 8.03 -9.54 13.13
N ALA A 20 8.49 -8.37 12.66
CA ALA A 20 7.85 -7.09 12.93
C ALA A 20 6.44 -7.02 12.30
N LEU A 21 6.27 -7.56 11.10
CA LEU A 21 4.95 -7.66 10.45
C LEU A 21 4.04 -8.65 11.18
N LYS A 22 4.58 -9.77 11.68
CA LYS A 22 3.83 -10.73 12.50
C LYS A 22 3.43 -10.17 13.86
N ASP A 23 4.30 -9.40 14.50
CA ASP A 23 3.97 -8.72 15.76
C ASP A 23 2.91 -7.63 15.50
N LEU A 24 3.06 -6.89 14.39
CA LEU A 24 2.07 -5.90 13.96
C LEU A 24 0.73 -6.55 13.62
N SER A 25 0.69 -7.74 13.00
CA SER A 25 -0.58 -8.41 12.67
C SER A 25 -1.40 -8.76 13.91
N LEU A 26 -0.76 -8.92 15.08
CA LEU A 26 -1.45 -9.15 16.36
C LEU A 26 -2.05 -7.86 16.94
N GLU A 27 -1.45 -6.70 16.63
CA GLU A 27 -1.87 -5.39 17.14
C GLU A 27 -2.82 -4.66 16.19
N GLU A 28 -2.52 -4.72 14.88
CA GLU A 28 -3.23 -4.13 13.75
C GLU A 28 -3.47 -5.19 12.67
N PRO A 29 -4.37 -6.16 12.88
CA PRO A 29 -4.68 -7.18 11.87
C PRO A 29 -5.23 -6.56 10.57
N ASP A 30 -5.80 -5.36 10.63
CA ASP A 30 -6.34 -4.60 9.50
C ASP A 30 -5.28 -3.78 8.75
N ALA A 31 -4.01 -3.79 9.18
CA ALA A 31 -2.93 -3.21 8.41
C ALA A 31 -2.80 -3.93 7.05
N ILE A 32 -2.52 -3.20 5.97
CA ILE A 32 -2.50 -3.75 4.62
C ILE A 32 -1.06 -3.82 4.12
N LEU A 33 -0.59 -5.02 3.82
CA LEU A 33 0.66 -5.26 3.13
C LEU A 33 0.39 -5.36 1.63
N PHE A 34 1.11 -4.62 0.80
CA PHE A 34 0.84 -4.55 -0.64
C PHE A 34 2.11 -4.31 -1.46
N TRP A 35 2.01 -4.45 -2.77
CA TRP A 35 3.09 -4.15 -3.71
C TRP A 35 2.87 -2.81 -4.39
N ASP A 36 3.72 -1.82 -4.13
CA ASP A 36 3.54 -0.48 -4.69
C ASP A 36 3.94 -0.36 -6.18
N GLY A 37 4.50 -1.43 -6.76
CA GLY A 37 5.01 -1.48 -8.12
C GLY A 37 6.53 -1.65 -8.19
N GLU A 38 7.26 -1.19 -7.18
CA GLU A 38 8.73 -1.29 -7.10
C GLU A 38 9.17 -2.14 -5.91
N GLU A 39 8.53 -1.96 -4.76
CA GLU A 39 8.83 -2.67 -3.53
C GLU A 39 7.57 -2.94 -2.69
N GLN A 40 7.76 -3.69 -1.61
CA GLN A 40 6.70 -3.92 -0.64
C GLN A 40 6.40 -2.63 0.12
N ALA A 41 5.12 -2.41 0.40
CA ALA A 41 4.62 -1.26 1.12
C ALA A 41 3.59 -1.68 2.15
N LEU A 42 3.33 -0.80 3.12
CA LEU A 42 2.45 -1.08 4.25
C LEU A 42 1.53 0.11 4.55
N ILE A 43 0.24 -0.14 4.76
CA ILE A 43 -0.69 0.81 5.38
C ILE A 43 -0.86 0.40 6.84
N THR A 44 -0.43 1.25 7.79
CA THR A 44 -0.50 1.00 9.24
C THR A 44 -0.48 2.31 10.01
N LYS A 45 -1.08 2.37 11.21
CA LYS A 45 -0.96 3.56 12.07
C LYS A 45 0.46 3.76 12.61
N ASN A 46 1.30 2.73 12.56
CA ASN A 46 2.69 2.74 12.99
C ASN A 46 3.66 2.95 11.82
N ALA A 47 3.26 3.69 10.79
CA ALA A 47 4.03 3.82 9.55
C ALA A 47 5.46 4.36 9.75
N ASP A 48 5.68 5.17 10.79
CA ASP A 48 7.00 5.71 11.14
C ASP A 48 8.02 4.63 11.53
N ASP A 49 7.57 3.43 11.90
CA ASP A 49 8.42 2.30 12.32
C ASP A 49 8.85 1.39 11.16
N PHE A 50 8.31 1.59 9.96
CA PHE A 50 8.52 0.71 8.81
C PHE A 50 9.05 1.48 7.58
N ASP A 51 9.92 0.83 6.82
CA ASP A 51 10.36 1.33 5.52
C ASP A 51 9.19 1.24 4.51
N ASN A 52 9.03 2.26 3.65
CA ASN A 52 7.95 2.36 2.64
C ASN A 52 6.53 2.12 3.17
N ALA A 53 6.23 2.65 4.35
CA ALA A 53 4.90 2.61 4.96
C ALA A 53 4.17 3.96 4.92
N TYR A 54 2.85 3.90 5.04
CA TYR A 54 1.94 5.05 5.01
C TYR A 54 0.91 4.92 6.12
N GLU A 55 0.60 6.04 6.78
CA GLU A 55 -0.41 6.05 7.85
C GLU A 55 -1.80 5.73 7.28
N LYS A 56 -2.08 6.24 6.06
CA LYS A 56 -3.37 6.08 5.39
C LYS A 56 -3.22 5.74 3.92
N PRO A 57 -4.23 5.08 3.31
CA PRO A 57 -4.28 4.85 1.87
C PRO A 57 -4.13 6.14 1.05
N MET A 58 -4.69 7.25 1.55
CA MET A 58 -4.61 8.54 0.87
C MET A 58 -3.18 9.04 0.75
N ASP A 59 -2.33 8.81 1.76
CA ASP A 59 -0.92 9.25 1.73
C ASP A 59 -0.15 8.50 0.64
N PHE A 60 -0.41 7.20 0.50
CA PHE A 60 0.11 6.38 -0.59
C PHE A 60 -0.33 6.92 -1.96
N PHE A 61 -1.63 7.13 -2.17
CA PHE A 61 -2.10 7.62 -3.46
C PHE A 61 -1.61 9.05 -3.76
N MET A 62 -1.49 9.91 -2.74
CA MET A 62 -0.89 11.24 -2.89
C MET A 62 0.58 11.16 -3.32
N LYS A 63 1.37 10.23 -2.76
CA LYS A 63 2.74 9.94 -3.24
C LYS A 63 2.69 9.54 -4.71
N LYS A 64 1.85 8.57 -5.08
CA LYS A 64 1.69 8.08 -6.47
C LYS A 64 1.35 9.20 -7.44
N VAL A 65 0.34 10.03 -7.13
CA VAL A 65 -0.04 11.17 -7.96
C VAL A 65 1.14 12.12 -8.16
N ASN A 66 1.83 12.48 -7.08
CA ASN A 66 2.86 13.51 -7.14
C ASN A 66 4.17 13.02 -7.78
N GLN A 67 4.59 11.79 -7.47
CA GLN A 67 5.88 11.25 -7.91
C GLN A 67 5.77 10.54 -9.27
N ASP A 68 4.81 9.63 -9.41
CA ASP A 68 4.74 8.75 -10.58
C ASP A 68 3.97 9.42 -11.72
N TYR A 69 2.90 10.15 -11.37
CA TYR A 69 1.99 10.78 -12.33
C TYR A 69 2.16 12.30 -12.45
N LYS A 70 3.13 12.90 -11.76
CA LYS A 70 3.49 14.33 -11.85
C LYS A 70 2.31 15.29 -11.61
N GLY A 71 1.43 14.94 -10.69
CA GLY A 71 0.22 15.70 -10.36
C GLY A 71 -0.98 15.40 -11.26
N ASP A 72 -0.87 14.47 -12.22
CA ASP A 72 -1.98 14.11 -13.10
C ASP A 72 -2.86 13.03 -12.48
N LEU A 73 -3.85 13.49 -11.72
CA LEU A 73 -4.86 12.64 -11.09
C LEU A 73 -5.62 11.76 -12.11
N ASN A 74 -5.76 12.20 -13.37
CA ASN A 74 -6.42 11.38 -14.40
C ASN A 74 -5.57 10.19 -14.84
N GLN A 75 -4.24 10.29 -14.74
CA GLN A 75 -3.36 9.16 -15.06
C GLN A 75 -3.42 8.10 -13.98
N LEU A 76 -3.45 8.51 -12.69
CA LEU A 76 -3.71 7.58 -11.59
C LEU A 76 -5.07 6.89 -11.77
N ALA A 77 -6.14 7.66 -12.00
CA ALA A 77 -7.47 7.08 -12.20
C ALA A 77 -7.49 6.04 -13.34
N LYS A 78 -6.83 6.34 -14.46
CA LYS A 78 -6.70 5.40 -15.59
C LYS A 78 -5.90 4.15 -15.24
N SER A 79 -4.84 4.27 -14.43
CA SER A 79 -4.08 3.10 -13.99
C SER A 79 -4.93 2.17 -13.12
N LEU A 80 -5.89 2.74 -12.39
CA LEU A 80 -6.89 2.02 -11.59
C LEU A 80 -8.12 1.58 -12.41
N GLY A 81 -8.06 1.67 -13.74
CA GLY A 81 -9.14 1.21 -14.63
C GLY A 81 -10.31 2.17 -14.82
N TYR A 82 -10.32 3.33 -14.16
CA TYR A 82 -11.40 4.32 -14.30
C TYR A 82 -11.38 5.00 -15.68
N GLY A 83 -12.57 5.22 -16.24
CA GLY A 83 -12.75 5.96 -17.50
C GLY A 83 -12.30 5.23 -18.76
N LEU A 84 -12.07 3.91 -18.71
CA LEU A 84 -11.59 3.11 -19.85
C LEU A 84 -12.70 2.51 -20.75
N GLY A 85 -14.00 2.67 -20.42
CA GLY A 85 -15.09 2.20 -21.28
C GLY A 85 -16.49 2.16 -20.64
N LYS A 86 -17.45 1.50 -21.32
CA LYS A 86 -18.88 1.46 -20.96
C LYS A 86 -19.24 0.66 -19.69
N ALA A 87 -18.30 -0.12 -19.16
CA ALA A 87 -18.46 -0.97 -17.98
C ALA A 87 -17.42 -0.68 -16.87
N SER A 88 -16.56 0.33 -17.07
CA SER A 88 -15.59 0.79 -16.07
C SER A 88 -16.19 1.92 -15.24
N PHE A 89 -15.84 2.00 -13.96
CA PHE A 89 -16.14 3.15 -13.11
C PHE A 89 -15.76 4.47 -13.81
N SER A 90 -16.58 5.49 -13.64
CA SER A 90 -16.39 6.78 -14.29
C SER A 90 -15.29 7.58 -13.61
N MET A 91 -14.64 8.50 -14.34
CA MET A 91 -13.70 9.43 -13.72
C MET A 91 -14.35 10.25 -12.59
N GLY A 92 -15.68 10.45 -12.65
CA GLY A 92 -16.45 11.09 -11.59
C GLY A 92 -16.53 10.25 -10.32
N ASP A 93 -16.58 8.93 -10.42
CA ASP A 93 -16.60 8.02 -9.28
C ASP A 93 -15.26 8.07 -8.55
N PHE A 94 -14.14 8.01 -9.29
CA PHE A 94 -12.81 8.17 -8.68
C PHE A 94 -12.65 9.53 -7.99
N LEU A 95 -13.14 10.61 -8.60
CA LEU A 95 -13.09 11.93 -7.98
C LEU A 95 -13.99 12.04 -6.75
N ALA A 96 -15.12 11.32 -6.71
CA ALA A 96 -15.96 11.24 -5.53
C ALA A 96 -15.24 10.46 -4.42
N ASP A 97 -14.68 9.30 -4.72
CA ASP A 97 -13.89 8.49 -3.78
C ASP A 97 -12.71 9.29 -3.22
N TRP A 98 -12.04 10.06 -4.08
CA TRP A 98 -10.94 10.96 -3.74
C TRP A 98 -11.37 12.16 -2.89
N TYR A 99 -12.52 12.77 -3.21
CA TYR A 99 -13.00 13.99 -2.55
C TYR A 99 -13.66 13.71 -1.21
N ASP A 100 -14.39 12.60 -1.09
CA ASP A 100 -15.02 12.17 0.17
C ASP A 100 -14.02 11.52 1.14
N LEU A 101 -12.75 11.36 0.75
CA LEU A 101 -11.69 10.72 1.56
C LEU A 101 -12.19 9.40 2.16
N ASN A 102 -12.95 8.62 1.39
CA ASN A 102 -13.54 7.39 1.87
C ASN A 102 -12.45 6.32 1.99
N GLU A 103 -11.90 6.22 3.20
CA GLU A 103 -10.77 5.36 3.52
C GLU A 103 -11.02 3.90 3.13
N ASP A 104 -12.23 3.37 3.36
CA ASP A 104 -12.60 2.00 2.99
C ASP A 104 -12.53 1.77 1.48
N THR A 105 -12.94 2.77 0.69
CA THR A 105 -12.88 2.66 -0.78
C THR A 105 -11.43 2.68 -1.27
N LEU A 106 -10.61 3.57 -0.70
CA LEU A 106 -9.18 3.62 -1.03
C LEU A 106 -8.43 2.36 -0.57
N ARG A 107 -8.78 1.77 0.58
CA ARG A 107 -8.28 0.46 1.03
C ARG A 107 -8.64 -0.63 0.02
N GLY A 108 -9.90 -0.68 -0.42
CA GLY A 108 -10.35 -1.61 -1.45
C GLY A 108 -9.56 -1.48 -2.76
N LEU A 109 -9.25 -0.25 -3.19
CA LEU A 109 -8.41 -0.04 -4.38
C LEU A 109 -6.98 -0.54 -4.20
N ILE A 110 -6.40 -0.44 -3.00
CA ILE A 110 -5.07 -1.00 -2.72
C ILE A 110 -5.12 -2.53 -2.82
N ILE A 111 -6.10 -3.15 -2.18
CA ILE A 111 -6.30 -4.62 -2.21
C ILE A 111 -6.46 -5.10 -3.66
N ASP A 112 -7.36 -4.49 -4.42
CA ASP A 112 -7.72 -4.97 -5.76
C ASP A 112 -6.65 -4.71 -6.84
N TYR A 113 -5.91 -3.59 -6.74
CA TYR A 113 -5.01 -3.14 -7.82
C TYR A 113 -3.51 -3.20 -7.48
N PHE A 114 -3.16 -3.39 -6.20
CA PHE A 114 -1.77 -3.41 -5.74
C PHE A 114 -1.42 -4.70 -4.98
N ASP A 115 -2.18 -5.77 -5.19
CA ASP A 115 -1.94 -7.08 -4.56
C ASP A 115 -1.86 -6.94 -3.03
N GLY A 116 -2.85 -6.22 -2.48
CA GLY A 116 -2.89 -5.90 -1.06
C GLY A 116 -3.64 -6.97 -0.26
N GLU A 117 -3.08 -7.34 0.88
CA GLU A 117 -3.70 -8.26 1.84
C GLU A 117 -3.62 -7.70 3.26
N GLU A 118 -4.66 -7.92 4.07
CA GLU A 118 -4.65 -7.56 5.48
C GLU A 118 -3.70 -8.49 6.25
N LEU A 119 -2.88 -7.94 7.16
CA LEU A 119 -1.89 -8.72 7.91
C LEU A 119 -2.53 -9.85 8.71
N GLY A 120 -3.74 -9.64 9.23
CA GLY A 120 -4.53 -10.68 9.87
C GLY A 120 -4.72 -11.88 8.95
N ASP A 121 -5.17 -11.67 7.72
CA ASP A 121 -5.40 -12.76 6.76
C ASP A 121 -4.10 -13.49 6.37
N ILE A 122 -2.96 -12.80 6.38
CA ILE A 122 -1.66 -13.37 6.03
C ILE A 122 -1.10 -14.26 7.16
N TYR A 123 -1.26 -13.83 8.42
CA TYR A 123 -0.57 -14.40 9.58
C TYR A 123 -1.48 -15.14 10.58
N ASP A 124 -2.80 -15.10 10.39
CA ASP A 124 -3.78 -15.84 11.19
C ASP A 124 -3.95 -17.25 10.55
N ASP A 125 -3.16 -18.21 11.07
CA ASP A 125 -3.16 -19.65 10.71
C ASP A 125 -4.49 -20.37 11.08
#